data_AF-A0A534ZF18-F1
#
_entry.id   AF-A0A534ZF18-F1
#
_cell.length_a   1.000
_cell.length_b   1.000
_cell.length_c   1.000
_cell.angle_alpha   90.00
_cell.angle_beta   90.00
_cell.angle_gamma   90.00
#
_symmetry.space_group_name_H-M   'P 1'
#
loop_
_entity.id
_entity.type
_entity.pdbx_description
1 polymer ?
#
loop_
_entity_poly.entity_id
_entity_poly.type
_entity_poly.pdbx_seq_one_letter_code
_entity_poly.pdbx_strand_id
1 'polypeptide(L)'
;MGLKPMHAGHSTVFIGRRYLERGFLDVAMRLFVRNAALVEKRDWALLVERLMDRHRIMDAVRACEIGGVPVPRAQLLALGDGSLRRKDFEAAIRLYELGDADRERWAQVVDLLSARPDQERRAIALAERYLVSEVPEVELQLAAAN
;
A
#
# COMPACT_ATOMS: atom_id res chain seq x y z
N MET A 1 -15.29 37.86 -23.42
CA MET A 1 -15.14 36.43 -23.76
C MET A 1 -14.46 35.72 -22.60
N GLY A 2 -15.24 35.09 -21.72
CA GLY A 2 -14.67 34.31 -20.61
C GLY A 2 -14.24 32.95 -21.12
N LEU A 3 -12.93 32.66 -21.10
CA LEU A 3 -12.43 31.30 -21.35
C LEU A 3 -13.03 30.37 -20.29
N LYS A 4 -13.81 29.40 -20.75
CA LYS A 4 -14.44 28.37 -19.94
C LYS A 4 -13.36 27.67 -19.09
N PRO A 5 -13.55 27.43 -17.78
CA PRO A 5 -12.55 26.81 -16.90
C PRO A 5 -12.15 25.38 -17.29
N MET A 6 -12.78 24.78 -18.31
CA MET A 6 -12.49 23.45 -18.85
C MET A 6 -11.05 23.31 -19.40
N HIS A 7 -10.45 24.35 -19.97
CA HIS A 7 -9.12 24.22 -20.62
C HIS A 7 -7.93 24.32 -19.67
N ALA A 8 -8.11 24.97 -18.52
CA ALA A 8 -7.05 25.11 -17.52
C ALA A 8 -6.68 23.76 -16.88
N GLY A 9 -7.68 22.90 -16.65
CA GLY A 9 -7.48 21.57 -16.06
C GLY A 9 -6.62 20.65 -16.93
N HIS A 10 -6.97 20.50 -18.22
CA HIS A 10 -6.21 19.65 -19.15
C HIS A 10 -4.77 20.13 -19.37
N SER A 11 -4.55 21.44 -19.46
CA SER A 11 -3.20 22.01 -19.59
C SER A 11 -2.36 21.73 -18.34
N THR A 12 -2.97 21.81 -17.15
CA THR A 12 -2.30 21.52 -15.88
C THR A 12 -1.92 20.05 -15.75
N VAL A 13 -2.81 19.13 -16.15
CA VAL A 13 -2.51 17.69 -16.19
C VAL A 13 -1.35 17.40 -17.15
N PHE A 14 -1.36 18.02 -18.34
CA PHE A 14 -0.25 17.89 -19.28
C PHE A 14 1.09 18.35 -18.68
N ILE A 15 1.11 19.50 -17.99
CA ILE A 15 2.31 19.98 -17.28
C ILE A 15 2.73 18.98 -16.19
N GLY A 16 1.78 18.42 -15.44
CA GLY A 16 2.03 17.39 -14.44
C GLY A 16 2.73 16.15 -15.03
N ARG A 17 2.29 15.68 -16.20
CA ARG A 17 2.96 14.57 -16.92
C ARG A 17 4.41 14.92 -17.26
N ARG A 18 4.67 16.14 -17.70
CA ARG A 18 6.05 16.60 -18.02
C ARG A 18 6.95 16.71 -16.80
N TYR A 19 6.39 16.99 -15.62
CA TYR A 19 7.14 16.94 -14.37
C TYR A 19 7.41 15.49 -13.94
N LEU A 20 6.42 14.60 -14.08
CA LEU A 20 6.55 13.17 -13.78
C LEU A 20 7.64 12.52 -14.63
N GLU A 21 7.63 12.75 -15.95
CA GLU A 21 8.64 12.26 -16.90
C GLU A 21 10.07 12.68 -16.50
N ARG A 22 10.22 13.89 -15.94
CA ARG A 22 11.50 14.43 -15.47
C ARG A 22 11.84 14.07 -14.02
N GLY A 23 10.97 13.33 -13.33
CA GLY A 23 11.20 12.87 -11.96
C GLY A 23 10.92 13.92 -10.86
N PHE A 24 10.23 15.01 -11.17
CA PHE A 24 9.76 16.01 -10.19
C PHE A 24 8.45 15.55 -9.54
N LEU A 25 8.54 14.51 -8.72
CA LEU A 25 7.37 13.78 -8.21
C LEU A 25 6.45 14.64 -7.33
N ASP A 26 6.98 15.53 -6.48
CA ASP A 26 6.16 16.38 -5.60
C ASP A 26 5.29 17.36 -6.38
N VAL A 27 5.85 17.95 -7.44
CA VAL A 27 5.13 18.89 -8.30
C VAL A 27 4.10 18.12 -9.12
N ALA A 28 4.50 17.01 -9.73
CA ALA A 28 3.59 16.15 -10.48
C ALA A 28 2.39 15.69 -9.62
N MET A 29 2.65 15.16 -8.43
CA MET A 29 1.61 14.71 -7.49
C MET A 29 0.68 15.85 -7.09
N ARG A 30 1.21 17.04 -6.77
CA ARG A 30 0.39 18.22 -6.43
C ARG A 30 -0.55 18.62 -7.58
N LEU A 31 -0.06 18.61 -8.81
CA LEU A 31 -0.86 18.96 -9.98
C LEU A 31 -1.91 17.89 -10.29
N PHE A 32 -1.56 16.61 -10.14
CA PHE A 32 -2.49 15.51 -10.34
C PHE A 32 -3.60 15.49 -9.30
N VAL A 33 -3.28 15.60 -8.00
CA VAL A 33 -4.27 15.61 -6.91
C VAL A 33 -5.28 16.74 -7.07
N ARG A 34 -4.83 17.94 -7.46
CA ARG A 34 -5.72 19.09 -7.71
C ARG A 34 -6.66 18.90 -8.89
N ASN A 35 -6.33 18.01 -9.82
CA ASN A 35 -7.08 17.76 -11.04
C ASN A 35 -7.47 16.29 -11.17
N ALA A 36 -7.68 15.58 -10.05
CA ALA A 36 -7.74 14.12 -10.03
C ALA A 36 -8.75 13.52 -11.01
N ALA A 37 -9.92 14.17 -11.16
CA ALA A 37 -10.97 13.76 -12.09
C ALA A 37 -10.56 13.81 -13.58
N LEU A 38 -9.49 14.52 -13.93
CA LEU A 38 -8.99 14.68 -15.30
C LEU A 38 -7.72 13.87 -15.59
N VAL A 39 -7.08 13.30 -14.56
CA VAL A 39 -5.86 12.54 -14.70
C VAL A 39 -6.20 11.10 -15.07
N GLU A 40 -5.55 10.56 -16.09
CA GLU A 40 -5.80 9.20 -16.54
C GLU A 40 -5.16 8.18 -15.59
N LYS A 41 -5.77 7.00 -15.45
CA LYS A 41 -5.23 5.92 -14.61
C LYS A 41 -3.78 5.55 -14.92
N ARG A 42 -3.36 5.63 -16.18
CA ARG A 42 -1.96 5.38 -16.58
C ARG A 42 -0.96 6.37 -15.96
N ASP A 43 -1.36 7.63 -15.81
CA ASP A 43 -0.48 8.66 -15.24
C ASP A 43 -0.33 8.45 -13.73
N TRP A 44 -1.42 8.07 -13.08
CA TRP A 44 -1.41 7.66 -11.67
C TRP A 44 -0.55 6.42 -11.45
N ALA A 45 -0.67 5.39 -12.29
CA ALA A 45 0.13 4.17 -12.20
C ALA A 45 1.63 4.47 -12.36
N LEU A 46 2.01 5.31 -13.33
CA LEU A 46 3.40 5.73 -13.50
C LEU A 46 3.91 6.54 -12.30
N LEU A 47 3.08 7.43 -11.73
CA LEU A 47 3.46 8.17 -10.53
C LEU A 47 3.71 7.21 -9.35
N VAL A 48 2.85 6.22 -9.15
CA VAL A 48 3.00 5.19 -8.12
C VAL A 48 4.30 4.42 -8.30
N GLU A 49 4.60 3.94 -9.51
CA GLU A 49 5.85 3.24 -9.83
C GLU A 49 7.07 4.09 -9.43
N ARG A 50 7.11 5.35 -9.86
CA ARG A 50 8.23 6.26 -9.55
C ARG A 50 8.36 6.59 -8.07
N LEU A 51 7.24 6.65 -7.34
CA LEU A 51 7.24 6.84 -5.88
C LEU A 51 7.78 5.60 -5.18
N MET A 52 7.39 4.41 -5.62
CA MET A 52 7.90 3.14 -5.09
C MET A 52 9.40 2.98 -5.31
N ASP A 53 9.91 3.29 -6.51
CA ASP A 53 11.35 3.26 -6.82
C ASP A 53 12.17 4.12 -5.84
N ARG A 54 11.60 5.24 -5.39
CA ARG A 54 12.22 6.16 -4.41
C ARG A 54 11.85 5.85 -2.96
N HIS A 55 11.25 4.69 -2.70
CA HIS A 55 10.82 4.25 -1.37
C HIS A 55 9.84 5.24 -0.68
N ARG A 56 9.08 6.03 -1.46
CA ARG A 56 8.05 6.96 -0.96
C ARG A 56 6.71 6.26 -0.80
N ILE A 57 6.69 5.27 0.10
CA ILE A 57 5.59 4.30 0.23
C ILE A 57 4.24 4.97 0.52
N MET A 58 4.17 5.88 1.48
CA MET A 58 2.91 6.53 1.85
C MET A 58 2.34 7.40 0.74
N ASP A 59 3.20 8.07 -0.03
CA ASP A 59 2.77 8.86 -1.18
C ASP A 59 2.26 7.95 -2.30
N ALA A 60 2.90 6.80 -2.52
CA ALA A 60 2.47 5.81 -3.50
C ALA A 60 1.08 5.24 -3.17
N VAL A 61 0.86 4.84 -1.91
CA VAL A 61 -0.45 4.35 -1.45
C VAL A 61 -1.52 5.42 -1.60
N ARG A 62 -1.23 6.67 -1.19
CA ARG A 62 -2.14 7.80 -1.37
C ARG A 62 -2.47 8.06 -2.85
N ALA A 63 -1.48 7.95 -3.73
CA ALA A 63 -1.69 8.10 -5.16
C ALA A 63 -2.56 6.95 -5.73
N CYS A 64 -2.45 5.73 -5.21
CA CYS A 64 -3.33 4.61 -5.56
C CYS A 64 -4.79 4.90 -5.21
N GLU A 65 -5.03 5.36 -3.98
CA GLU A 65 -6.36 5.70 -3.47
C GLU A 65 -7.02 6.81 -4.31
N ILE A 66 -6.31 7.91 -4.55
CA ILE A 66 -6.84 9.06 -5.30
C ILE A 66 -7.03 8.71 -6.77
N GLY A 67 -6.08 8.00 -7.36
CA GLY A 67 -6.09 7.65 -8.79
C GLY A 67 -6.98 6.46 -9.14
N GLY A 68 -7.50 5.74 -8.14
CA GLY A 68 -8.23 4.49 -8.35
C GLY A 68 -7.41 3.45 -9.12
N VAL A 69 -6.11 3.39 -8.83
CA VAL A 69 -5.18 2.40 -9.41
C VAL A 69 -4.78 1.36 -8.35
N PRO A 70 -4.47 0.12 -8.76
CA PRO A 70 -4.15 -0.94 -7.81
C PRO A 70 -2.90 -0.62 -6.97
N VAL A 71 -2.96 -0.95 -5.69
CA VAL A 71 -1.81 -0.90 -4.78
C VAL A 71 -0.77 -1.93 -5.22
N PRO A 72 0.54 -1.60 -5.27
CA PRO A 72 1.61 -2.51 -5.70
C PRO A 72 1.96 -3.54 -4.60
N ARG A 73 1.01 -4.41 -4.26
CA ARG A 73 1.08 -5.37 -3.15
C ARG A 73 2.38 -6.18 -3.15
N ALA A 74 2.74 -6.78 -4.28
CA ALA A 74 3.94 -7.61 -4.40
C ALA A 74 5.24 -6.86 -4.02
N GLN A 75 5.36 -5.58 -4.40
CA GLN A 75 6.53 -4.77 -4.04
C GLN A 75 6.53 -4.42 -2.54
N LEU A 76 5.37 -4.10 -1.97
CA LEU A 76 5.24 -3.83 -0.53
C LEU A 76 5.62 -5.06 0.30
N LEU A 77 5.14 -6.24 -0.09
CA LEU A 77 5.50 -7.51 0.56
C LEU A 77 6.99 -7.79 0.47
N ALA A 78 7.62 -7.62 -0.70
CA ALA A 78 9.06 -7.81 -0.85
C ALA A 78 9.90 -6.85 0.02
N LEU A 79 9.46 -5.59 0.15
CA LEU A 79 10.06 -4.62 1.06
C LEU A 79 9.85 -5.02 2.52
N GLY A 80 8.66 -5.54 2.86
CA GLY A 80 8.32 -6.07 4.18
C GLY A 80 9.23 -7.23 4.56
N ASP A 81 9.40 -8.21 3.66
CA ASP A 81 10.30 -9.36 3.82
C ASP A 81 11.76 -8.86 4.07
N GLY A 82 12.18 -7.82 3.35
CA GLY A 82 13.49 -7.18 3.54
C GLY A 82 13.65 -6.51 4.90
N SER A 83 12.62 -5.81 5.38
CA SER A 83 12.61 -5.18 6.71
C SER A 83 12.62 -6.21 7.83
N LEU A 84 11.88 -7.31 7.67
CA LEU A 84 11.84 -8.42 8.62
C LEU A 84 13.23 -9.07 8.77
N ARG A 85 13.93 -9.31 7.66
CA ARG A 85 15.32 -9.84 7.69
C ARG A 85 16.29 -8.92 8.44
N ARG A 86 16.09 -7.60 8.37
CA ARG A 86 16.87 -6.60 9.12
C ARG A 86 16.40 -6.43 10.57
N LYS A 87 15.40 -7.21 11.01
CA LYS A 87 14.75 -7.09 12.33
C LYS A 87 14.08 -5.74 12.56
N ASP A 88 13.74 -5.02 11.50
CA ASP A 88 12.88 -3.83 11.54
C ASP A 88 11.43 -4.28 11.48
N PHE A 89 10.92 -4.76 12.61
CA PHE A 89 9.56 -5.30 12.70
C PHE A 89 8.49 -4.25 12.45
N GLU A 90 8.74 -3.02 12.88
CA GLU A 90 7.80 -1.93 12.73
C GLU A 90 7.58 -1.60 11.24
N ALA A 91 8.66 -1.51 10.47
CA ALA A 91 8.54 -1.35 9.02
C ALA A 91 7.92 -2.59 8.35
N ALA A 92 8.33 -3.80 8.76
CA ALA A 92 7.79 -5.05 8.20
C ALA A 92 6.28 -5.16 8.39
N ILE A 93 5.79 -4.94 9.61
CA ILE A 93 4.36 -4.99 9.96
C ILE A 93 3.58 -4.01 9.09
N ARG A 94 3.97 -2.72 9.05
CA ARG A 94 3.26 -1.73 8.23
C ARG A 94 3.21 -2.11 6.75
N LEU A 95 4.31 -2.63 6.20
CA LEU A 95 4.37 -3.05 4.81
C LEU A 95 3.50 -4.27 4.52
N TYR A 96 3.40 -5.20 5.46
CA TYR A 96 2.50 -6.34 5.39
C TYR A 96 1.03 -5.95 5.48
N GLU A 97 0.66 -4.98 6.32
CA GLU A 97 -0.70 -4.45 6.37
C GLU A 97 -1.08 -3.77 5.04
N LEU A 98 -0.20 -2.93 4.50
CA LEU A 98 -0.43 -2.24 3.23
C LEU A 98 -0.43 -3.22 2.03
N GLY A 99 0.40 -4.25 2.10
CA GLY A 99 0.56 -5.27 1.06
C GLY A 99 -0.45 -6.39 1.10
N ASP A 100 -1.31 -6.45 2.14
CA ASP A 100 -2.24 -7.55 2.39
C ASP A 100 -1.51 -8.90 2.49
N ALA A 101 -0.58 -9.00 3.45
CA ALA A 101 0.28 -10.17 3.62
C ALA A 101 -0.51 -11.42 4.00
N ASP A 102 -0.01 -12.56 3.50
CA ASP A 102 -0.54 -13.88 3.83
C ASP A 102 -0.25 -14.28 5.29
N ARG A 103 -0.94 -15.34 5.70
CA ARG A 103 -0.83 -15.94 7.04
C ARG A 103 0.61 -16.38 7.36
N GLU A 104 1.38 -16.86 6.38
CA GLU A 104 2.75 -17.34 6.60
C GLU A 104 3.68 -16.21 7.02
N ARG A 105 3.59 -15.06 6.35
CA ARG A 105 4.34 -13.85 6.72
C ARG A 105 3.96 -13.35 8.11
N TRP A 106 2.68 -13.36 8.46
CA TRP A 106 2.23 -12.98 9.79
C TRP A 106 2.71 -13.95 10.87
N ALA A 107 2.71 -15.26 10.61
CA ALA A 107 3.22 -16.26 11.54
C ALA A 107 4.71 -16.01 11.84
N GLN A 108 5.49 -15.73 10.81
CA GLN A 108 6.91 -15.42 10.98
C GLN A 108 7.16 -14.17 11.86
N VAL A 109 6.33 -13.13 11.74
CA VAL A 109 6.43 -11.95 12.60
C VAL A 109 6.11 -12.31 14.05
N VAL A 110 5.02 -13.06 14.28
CA VAL A 110 4.60 -13.48 15.62
C VAL A 110 5.68 -14.34 16.28
N ASP A 111 6.24 -15.33 15.58
CA ASP A 111 7.31 -16.20 16.09
C ASP A 111 8.57 -15.41 16.49
N LEU A 112 8.94 -14.41 15.69
CA LEU A 112 10.11 -13.57 15.96
C LEU A 112 9.88 -12.60 17.13
N LEU A 113 8.64 -12.14 17.34
CA LEU A 113 8.28 -11.28 18.46
C LEU A 113 8.10 -12.09 19.76
N SER A 114 7.50 -13.27 19.71
CA SER A 114 7.27 -14.14 20.88
C SER A 114 8.58 -14.65 21.49
N ALA A 115 9.65 -14.74 20.71
CA ALA A 115 10.99 -15.00 21.21
C ALA A 115 11.58 -13.87 22.08
N ARG A 116 10.86 -12.75 22.27
CA ARG A 116 11.30 -11.58 23.05
C ARG A 116 10.28 -11.26 24.17
N PRO A 117 10.67 -11.34 25.45
CA PRO A 117 9.74 -11.13 26.57
C PRO A 117 9.04 -9.77 26.57
N ASP A 118 9.70 -8.72 26.08
CA ASP A 118 9.14 -7.36 26.01
C ASP A 118 8.11 -7.17 24.90
N GLN A 119 8.01 -8.12 23.96
CA GLN A 119 7.14 -8.04 22.79
C GLN A 119 5.98 -9.04 22.81
N GLU A 120 5.85 -9.86 23.85
CA GLU A 120 4.81 -10.91 23.94
C GLU A 120 3.39 -10.35 23.73
N ARG A 121 3.05 -9.23 24.38
CA ARG A 121 1.73 -8.59 24.20
C ARG A 121 1.46 -8.18 22.76
N ARG A 122 2.50 -7.72 22.05
CA ARG A 122 2.41 -7.32 20.65
C ARG A 122 2.26 -8.55 19.75
N ALA A 123 2.98 -9.63 20.03
CA ALA A 123 2.86 -10.90 19.32
C ALA A 123 1.43 -11.46 19.44
N ILE A 124 0.84 -11.44 20.65
CA ILE A 124 -0.55 -11.86 20.88
C ILE A 124 -1.52 -11.05 20.03
N ALA A 125 -1.44 -9.71 20.08
CA ALA A 125 -2.36 -8.85 19.33
C ALA A 125 -2.28 -9.07 17.80
N LEU A 126 -1.09 -9.35 17.26
CA LEU A 126 -0.93 -9.66 15.84
C LEU A 126 -1.45 -11.06 15.50
N ALA A 127 -1.25 -12.04 16.38
CA ALA A 127 -1.77 -13.39 16.19
C ALA A 127 -3.30 -13.40 16.18
N GLU A 128 -3.94 -12.71 17.13
CA GLU A 128 -5.40 -12.56 17.18
C GLU A 128 -5.95 -11.91 15.92
N ARG A 129 -5.26 -10.89 15.39
CA ARG A 129 -5.72 -10.15 14.22
C ARG A 129 -5.54 -10.88 12.89
N TYR A 130 -4.45 -11.65 12.73
CA TYR A 130 -4.04 -12.15 11.41
C TYR A 130 -3.90 -13.67 11.32
N LEU A 131 -3.85 -14.40 12.44
CA LEU A 131 -3.61 -15.85 12.47
C LEU A 131 -4.78 -16.67 12.99
N VAL A 132 -5.64 -16.07 13.82
CA VAL A 132 -6.90 -16.66 14.28
C VAL A 132 -7.94 -16.51 13.17
N SER A 133 -8.51 -17.62 12.72
CA SER A 133 -9.66 -17.59 11.82
C SER A 133 -10.93 -17.40 12.65
N GLU A 134 -11.77 -16.44 12.29
CA GLU A 134 -13.09 -16.27 12.92
C GLU A 134 -14.10 -17.34 12.47
N VAL A 135 -13.75 -18.21 11.51
CA VAL A 135 -14.61 -19.35 11.13
C VAL A 135 -14.53 -20.37 12.26
N PRO A 136 -15.60 -20.58 13.04
CA PRO A 136 -15.59 -21.66 14.01
C PRO A 136 -15.46 -22.96 13.22
N GLU A 137 -14.50 -23.82 13.57
CA GLU A 137 -14.36 -25.18 13.03
C GLU A 137 -15.67 -25.99 13.10
N VAL A 138 -16.63 -25.53 13.90
CA VAL A 138 -17.99 -26.06 14.06
C VAL A 138 -18.81 -26.03 12.74
N GLU A 139 -18.67 -25.00 11.89
CA GLU A 139 -19.44 -24.94 10.63
C GLU A 139 -18.89 -25.89 9.54
N LEU A 140 -17.58 -26.15 9.55
CA LEU A 140 -16.95 -27.12 8.64
C LEU A 140 -17.30 -28.57 9.01
N GLN A 141 -17.49 -28.88 10.30
CA GLN A 141 -17.93 -30.20 10.75
C GLN A 141 -19.41 -30.47 10.45
N LEU A 142 -20.26 -29.44 10.45
CA LEU A 142 -21.68 -29.56 10.11
C LEU A 142 -21.94 -29.64 8.60
N ALA A 143 -21.08 -29.03 7.77
CA ALA A 143 -21.17 -29.13 6.31
C ALA A 143 -20.65 -30.48 5.75
N ALA A 144 -19.76 -31.17 6.47
CA ALA A 144 -19.26 -32.50 6.10
C ALA A 144 -20.15 -33.66 6.57
N ALA A 145 -21.20 -33.36 7.35
CA ALA A 145 -22.14 -34.33 7.91
C ALA A 145 -23.52 -34.35 7.23
N ASN A 146 -23.71 -33.59 6.14
CA ASN A 146 -24.91 -33.57 5.31
C ASN A 146 -24.63 -34.02 3.87
#